data_AF-A0A0R1SHP7-F1
#
_entry.id   AF-A0A0R1SHP7-F1
#
_cell.length_a   1.000
_cell.length_b   1.000
_cell.length_c   1.000
_cell.angle_alpha   90.00
_cell.angle_beta   90.00
_cell.angle_gamma   90.00
#
_symmetry.space_group_name_H-M   'P 1'
#
loop_
_entity.id
_entity.type
_entity.pdbx_description
1 polymer ?
#
loop_
_entity_poly.entity_id
_entity_poly.type
_entity_poly.pdbx_seq_one_letter_code
_entity_poly.pdbx_strand_id
1 'polypeptide(L)'
;MKKIKYAGIAAATLLAVAPVTTTDLNATTVEAATTVTTANTQASSSNDIVNILKQVFSYLQKLFDNTDVDKGAVNKADTKVQTLTKTIEGLKDVSYDNNDVDANHVTDDSFGGLNTANQADSIGVADLYNDLLEANAVSSDAKNIFTNGKVSKLNVKVTASKNASDFPIIYQSMVKNGNGESFKVNIVVTDPANDDAVLVNKQITFTNNTKVTVPSSAVNVAFTTPVDVKKGSDIVNTRLSDSIDAKITNEAGTDVKYKTAVAGQLYASQNDAIHQTSPLNLGGTFVNDDATYYQPVTLTFDKDAVNVDQIWQDWQNQTGNDSVITLNDKDAQKANLDKDANSITYVRAIHVGDSETSDDTNTDDNTNTDDNNTNDNSNTDDNTSTDSTWTTVDQKGVVTVGNHVASLTNDQSDSSRSLAANSAWQTDKMRVNTETGREQYRVSTHEWVNAEDVNFAEPNTTAGLQSITNLSGSHSVSLAGPTGFVYALFNANGGRSNRGLSGNSAWYTDKSATDAQGNTYYRVSTDEWVQLSTGVTFN
;
A
#
# COMPACT_ATOMS: atom_id res chain seq x y z
N MET A 1 15.15 58.79 9.18
CA MET A 1 15.25 58.45 7.74
C MET A 1 14.29 57.29 7.48
N LYS A 2 13.07 57.53 6.98
CA LYS A 2 12.58 57.15 5.61
C LYS A 2 13.27 55.88 5.07
N LYS A 3 12.59 54.77 4.77
CA LYS A 3 11.48 54.51 3.81
C LYS A 3 10.66 53.27 4.30
N ILE A 4 9.31 53.18 4.37
CA ILE A 4 8.21 53.23 3.35
C ILE A 4 8.42 52.14 2.27
N LYS A 5 7.52 51.22 1.87
CA LYS A 5 6.10 50.78 2.05
C LYS A 5 6.03 49.38 1.32
N TYR A 6 5.06 48.48 1.44
CA TYR A 6 3.62 48.56 1.12
C TYR A 6 2.90 47.30 1.63
N ALA A 7 1.70 47.50 2.17
CA ALA A 7 0.67 46.49 2.38
C ALA A 7 -0.23 46.36 1.14
N GLY A 8 -0.79 45.19 0.90
CA GLY A 8 -1.82 44.95 -0.10
C GLY A 8 -3.01 44.20 0.51
N ILE A 9 -4.02 44.97 0.93
CA ILE A 9 -5.37 44.50 1.26
C ILE A 9 -6.22 44.74 0.01
N ALA A 10 -6.88 43.72 -0.51
CA ALA A 10 -7.89 43.88 -1.57
C ALA A 10 -9.28 43.86 -0.93
N ALA A 11 -9.97 44.99 -1.02
CA ALA A 11 -11.35 45.18 -0.61
C ALA A 11 -12.30 44.95 -1.80
N ALA A 12 -13.48 44.43 -1.50
CA ALA A 12 -14.60 44.25 -2.41
C ALA A 12 -15.20 45.59 -2.87
N THR A 13 -15.66 45.64 -4.12
CA THR A 13 -16.64 46.65 -4.57
C THR A 13 -17.75 46.00 -5.38
N LEU A 14 -18.95 46.12 -4.82
CA LEU A 14 -20.27 45.91 -5.38
C LEU A 14 -20.57 46.99 -6.44
N LEU A 15 -21.13 46.64 -7.60
CA LEU A 15 -21.71 47.61 -8.53
C LEU A 15 -23.16 47.21 -8.87
N ALA A 16 -24.07 48.16 -8.66
CA ALA A 16 -25.51 48.05 -8.83
C ALA A 16 -25.97 48.43 -10.25
N VAL A 17 -27.16 47.92 -10.58
CA VAL A 17 -27.93 47.97 -11.82
C VAL A 17 -28.53 49.35 -12.12
N ALA A 18 -28.68 49.72 -13.41
CA ALA A 18 -29.83 50.48 -13.93
C ALA A 18 -29.95 50.39 -15.48
N PRO A 19 -31.16 50.54 -16.06
CA PRO A 19 -31.55 50.03 -17.39
C PRO A 19 -31.55 51.12 -18.48
N VAL A 20 -31.45 50.73 -19.76
CA VAL A 20 -31.74 51.63 -20.89
C VAL A 20 -32.52 50.92 -22.00
N THR A 21 -33.47 51.69 -22.53
CA THR A 21 -34.58 51.45 -23.45
C THR A 21 -34.22 51.08 -24.89
N THR A 22 -35.20 50.44 -25.52
CA THR A 22 -35.36 50.06 -26.94
C THR A 22 -35.35 51.23 -27.94
N THR A 23 -34.88 50.98 -29.17
CA THR A 23 -35.61 51.21 -30.45
C THR A 23 -34.90 50.58 -31.66
N ASP A 24 -35.63 49.67 -32.32
CA ASP A 24 -35.80 49.36 -33.76
C ASP A 24 -34.67 49.47 -34.79
N LEU A 25 -34.48 48.38 -35.57
CA LEU A 25 -34.60 48.38 -37.04
C LEU A 25 -34.62 46.95 -37.65
N ASN A 26 -35.76 46.61 -38.25
CA ASN A 26 -36.02 45.74 -39.42
C ASN A 26 -35.39 44.35 -39.59
N ALA A 27 -36.22 43.35 -39.26
CA ALA A 27 -36.73 42.28 -40.14
C ALA A 27 -35.82 41.63 -41.22
N THR A 28 -35.46 40.37 -40.97
CA THR A 28 -35.69 39.26 -41.92
C THR A 28 -36.16 38.02 -41.15
N THR A 29 -37.25 37.44 -41.62
CA THR A 29 -38.01 36.32 -41.07
C THR A 29 -37.20 35.03 -40.92
N VAL A 30 -37.17 34.46 -39.71
CA VAL A 30 -37.06 33.01 -39.48
C VAL A 30 -38.02 32.66 -38.34
N GLU A 31 -38.82 31.62 -38.57
CA GLU A 31 -39.86 31.10 -37.70
C GLU A 31 -39.42 30.93 -36.24
N ALA A 32 -40.34 31.28 -35.33
CA ALA A 32 -40.16 31.18 -33.90
C ALA A 32 -39.82 29.74 -33.48
N ALA A 33 -38.65 29.56 -32.87
CA ALA A 33 -38.42 28.44 -31.97
C ALA A 33 -39.40 28.59 -30.80
N THR A 34 -40.40 27.73 -30.75
CA THR A 34 -41.34 27.67 -29.64
C THR A 34 -40.55 27.35 -28.38
N THR A 35 -40.40 28.35 -27.52
CA THR A 35 -39.89 28.23 -26.16
C THR A 35 -40.62 27.11 -25.44
N VAL A 36 -39.85 26.14 -24.96
CA VAL A 36 -40.31 25.02 -24.15
C VAL A 36 -40.77 25.55 -22.80
N THR A 37 -42.08 25.69 -22.61
CA THR A 37 -42.67 25.85 -21.29
C THR A 37 -42.63 24.51 -20.58
N THR A 38 -41.75 24.42 -19.59
CA THR A 38 -41.72 23.39 -18.55
C THR A 38 -43.05 23.39 -17.80
N ALA A 39 -43.85 22.34 -17.98
CA ALA A 39 -45.00 22.04 -17.13
C ALA A 39 -44.62 20.90 -16.17
N ASN A 40 -44.77 21.20 -14.88
CA ASN A 40 -44.47 20.38 -13.71
C ASN A 40 -45.06 18.96 -13.75
N THR A 41 -44.18 17.98 -13.52
CA THR A 41 -44.37 16.91 -12.54
C THR A 41 -43.05 16.77 -11.79
N GLN A 42 -43.12 16.56 -10.47
CA GLN A 42 -41.97 16.42 -9.57
C GLN A 42 -40.82 15.67 -10.26
N ALA A 43 -39.74 16.39 -10.52
CA ALA A 43 -38.47 15.80 -10.89
C ALA A 43 -37.97 15.05 -9.65
N SER A 44 -38.25 13.76 -9.58
CA SER A 44 -37.40 12.86 -8.80
C SER A 44 -36.03 12.91 -9.47
N SER A 45 -35.09 13.47 -8.74
CA SER A 45 -33.69 13.77 -9.03
C SER A 45 -32.81 12.54 -9.32
N SER A 46 -33.40 11.44 -9.80
CA SER A 46 -32.67 10.21 -10.09
C SER A 46 -32.13 10.28 -11.52
N ASN A 47 -30.81 10.31 -11.73
CA ASN A 47 -30.19 10.22 -13.06
C ASN A 47 -30.31 8.82 -13.72
N ASP A 48 -31.42 8.14 -13.45
CA ASP A 48 -31.61 6.73 -13.76
C ASP A 48 -31.99 6.47 -15.21
N ILE A 49 -31.76 5.24 -15.64
CA ILE A 49 -32.17 4.71 -16.94
C ILE A 49 -33.65 4.91 -17.24
N VAL A 50 -34.51 4.88 -16.22
CA VAL A 50 -35.94 5.20 -16.35
C VAL A 50 -36.11 6.63 -16.85
N ASN A 51 -35.32 7.59 -16.37
CA ASN A 51 -35.36 8.98 -16.84
C ASN A 51 -34.78 9.16 -18.25
N ILE A 52 -33.82 8.32 -18.67
CA ILE A 52 -33.37 8.28 -20.08
C ILE A 52 -34.45 7.72 -20.98
N LEU A 53 -35.07 6.60 -20.59
CA LEU A 53 -36.19 6.02 -21.31
C LEU A 53 -37.33 7.05 -21.36
N LYS A 54 -37.69 7.70 -20.26
CA LYS A 54 -38.67 8.82 -20.24
C LYS A 54 -38.33 9.92 -21.24
N GLN A 55 -37.06 10.31 -21.37
CA GLN A 55 -36.66 11.32 -22.35
C GLN A 55 -36.92 10.81 -23.77
N VAL A 56 -36.42 9.62 -24.12
CA VAL A 56 -36.69 8.96 -25.41
C VAL A 56 -38.19 8.93 -25.71
N PHE A 57 -38.99 8.54 -24.72
CA PHE A 57 -40.43 8.44 -24.80
C PHE A 57 -41.15 9.78 -24.95
N SER A 58 -40.73 10.80 -24.21
CA SER A 58 -41.28 12.16 -24.31
C SER A 58 -41.00 12.77 -25.69
N TYR A 59 -39.87 12.44 -26.30
CA TYR A 59 -39.56 12.86 -27.66
C TYR A 59 -40.35 12.07 -28.71
N LEU A 60 -40.50 10.75 -28.53
CA LEU A 60 -41.42 9.92 -29.32
C LEU A 60 -42.85 10.47 -29.28
N GLN A 61 -43.32 10.96 -28.13
CA GLN A 61 -44.64 11.60 -28.01
C GLN A 61 -44.73 12.90 -28.86
N LYS A 62 -43.76 13.82 -28.70
CA LYS A 62 -43.74 15.11 -29.42
C LYS A 62 -43.68 15.00 -30.94
N LEU A 63 -43.14 13.89 -31.44
CA LEU A 63 -43.07 13.63 -32.88
C LEU A 63 -44.44 13.40 -33.54
N PHE A 64 -45.43 12.94 -32.76
CA PHE A 64 -46.69 12.42 -33.30
C PHE A 64 -47.95 12.99 -32.67
N ASP A 65 -47.83 14.10 -31.92
CA ASP A 65 -48.97 14.92 -31.46
C ASP A 65 -49.87 15.47 -32.60
N ASN A 66 -49.59 15.17 -33.88
CA ASN A 66 -50.41 15.58 -35.02
C ASN A 66 -50.65 14.49 -36.09
N THR A 67 -51.85 13.90 -36.00
CA THR A 67 -52.79 13.53 -37.09
C THR A 67 -52.49 12.47 -38.15
N ASP A 68 -51.30 11.89 -38.26
CA ASP A 68 -51.03 10.95 -39.38
C ASP A 68 -51.32 9.47 -39.05
N VAL A 69 -52.55 9.02 -39.35
CA VAL A 69 -53.05 7.65 -39.13
C VAL A 69 -52.71 6.71 -40.31
N ASP A 70 -51.84 7.13 -41.23
CA ASP A 70 -51.65 6.37 -42.48
C ASP A 70 -50.84 5.08 -42.29
N LYS A 71 -51.26 4.01 -42.98
CA LYS A 71 -50.91 2.61 -42.69
C LYS A 71 -49.61 2.13 -43.38
N GLY A 72 -48.79 2.99 -43.97
CA GLY A 72 -47.55 2.61 -44.69
C GLY A 72 -46.28 2.50 -43.84
N ALA A 73 -45.17 2.10 -44.48
CA ALA A 73 -43.80 2.06 -43.90
C ALA A 73 -43.25 3.45 -43.55
N VAL A 74 -42.34 3.51 -42.58
CA VAL A 74 -41.73 4.74 -42.04
C VAL A 74 -40.41 5.04 -42.77
N ASN A 75 -40.34 6.18 -43.45
CA ASN A 75 -39.14 6.58 -44.20
C ASN A 75 -38.16 7.37 -43.31
N LYS A 76 -36.88 6.99 -43.31
CA LYS A 76 -35.80 7.71 -42.61
C LYS A 76 -35.63 9.18 -43.04
N ALA A 77 -36.03 9.52 -44.26
CA ALA A 77 -35.99 10.89 -44.77
C ALA A 77 -37.11 11.79 -44.21
N ASP A 78 -38.13 11.24 -43.56
CA ASP A 78 -39.17 12.03 -42.89
C ASP A 78 -38.53 12.94 -41.83
N THR A 79 -38.77 14.24 -41.93
CA THR A 79 -38.22 15.26 -41.04
C THR A 79 -38.51 15.00 -39.55
N LYS A 80 -39.63 14.34 -39.24
CA LYS A 80 -39.96 13.90 -37.89
C LYS A 80 -39.04 12.74 -37.49
N VAL A 81 -38.90 11.71 -38.32
CA VAL A 81 -37.97 10.58 -38.07
C VAL A 81 -36.52 11.06 -37.91
N GLN A 82 -36.07 12.02 -38.72
CA GLN A 82 -34.74 12.62 -38.55
C GLN A 82 -34.57 13.36 -37.21
N THR A 83 -35.64 13.98 -36.70
CA THR A 83 -35.64 14.64 -35.40
C THR A 83 -35.60 13.62 -34.26
N LEU A 84 -36.31 12.49 -34.39
CA LEU A 84 -36.20 11.34 -33.47
C LEU A 84 -34.77 10.83 -33.40
N THR A 85 -34.18 10.56 -34.57
CA THR A 85 -32.81 10.05 -34.69
C THR A 85 -31.82 10.98 -34.03
N LYS A 86 -31.85 12.28 -34.35
CA LYS A 86 -30.96 13.29 -33.73
C LYS A 86 -31.13 13.36 -32.22
N THR A 87 -32.34 13.18 -31.72
CA THR A 87 -32.63 13.29 -30.29
C THR A 87 -32.12 12.09 -29.51
N ILE A 88 -32.38 10.87 -30.00
CA ILE A 88 -31.84 9.65 -29.39
C ILE A 88 -30.30 9.64 -29.51
N GLU A 89 -29.76 10.07 -30.64
CA GLU A 89 -28.31 10.24 -30.82
C GLU A 89 -27.71 11.24 -29.80
N GLY A 90 -28.48 12.27 -29.44
CA GLY A 90 -28.13 13.30 -28.45
C GLY A 90 -28.21 12.87 -26.99
N LEU A 91 -28.70 11.66 -26.68
CA LEU A 91 -28.65 11.13 -25.32
C LEU A 91 -27.20 11.00 -24.85
N LYS A 92 -26.97 11.37 -23.60
CA LYS A 92 -25.65 11.37 -22.98
C LYS A 92 -25.49 10.16 -22.07
N ASP A 93 -24.23 9.79 -21.86
CA ASP A 93 -23.83 8.84 -20.83
C ASP A 93 -24.23 9.36 -19.43
N VAL A 94 -24.42 8.43 -18.51
CA VAL A 94 -24.80 8.69 -17.12
C VAL A 94 -23.64 8.37 -16.22
N SER A 95 -23.35 9.26 -15.28
CA SER A 95 -22.39 9.03 -14.21
C SER A 95 -22.90 9.56 -12.89
N TYR A 96 -22.64 8.85 -11.79
CA TYR A 96 -22.90 9.29 -10.42
C TYR A 96 -21.71 9.02 -9.50
N ASP A 97 -21.62 9.71 -8.35
CA ASP A 97 -20.54 9.58 -7.36
C ASP A 97 -21.04 9.78 -5.90
N ASN A 98 -20.12 9.74 -4.92
CA ASN A 98 -20.42 9.84 -3.48
C ASN A 98 -21.09 11.17 -3.05
N ASN A 99 -21.04 12.22 -3.87
CA ASN A 99 -21.60 13.54 -3.53
C ASN A 99 -23.00 13.73 -4.09
N ASP A 100 -23.51 12.77 -4.85
CA ASP A 100 -24.88 12.84 -5.37
C ASP A 100 -25.85 12.53 -4.21
N VAL A 101 -26.34 13.58 -3.54
CA VAL A 101 -27.15 13.51 -2.31
C VAL A 101 -28.53 12.85 -2.54
N ASP A 102 -28.90 12.66 -3.80
CA ASP A 102 -30.06 11.89 -4.27
C ASP A 102 -29.68 10.51 -4.82
N ALA A 103 -28.51 9.97 -4.45
CA ALA A 103 -28.15 8.57 -4.61
C ALA A 103 -29.06 7.62 -3.78
N ASN A 104 -30.37 7.84 -3.82
CA ASN A 104 -31.27 6.75 -4.17
C ASN A 104 -30.83 6.30 -5.56
N HIS A 105 -29.85 5.40 -5.51
CA HIS A 105 -29.21 4.61 -6.55
C HIS A 105 -30.15 4.31 -7.72
N VAL A 106 -29.59 3.86 -8.84
CA VAL A 106 -30.35 2.89 -9.64
C VAL A 106 -30.91 1.87 -8.64
N THR A 107 -32.21 1.91 -8.38
CA THR A 107 -32.80 1.10 -7.32
C THR A 107 -33.05 -0.30 -7.89
N ASP A 108 -33.29 -1.29 -7.03
CA ASP A 108 -33.78 -2.60 -7.49
C ASP A 108 -35.06 -2.46 -8.36
N ASP A 109 -35.83 -1.37 -8.19
CA ASP A 109 -37.01 -1.07 -9.01
C ASP A 109 -36.64 -0.58 -10.43
N SER A 110 -35.60 0.26 -10.58
CA SER A 110 -35.03 0.65 -11.88
C SER A 110 -34.43 -0.55 -12.64
N PHE A 111 -34.03 -1.58 -11.91
CA PHE A 111 -33.52 -2.85 -12.43
C PHE A 111 -34.62 -3.77 -13.01
N GLY A 112 -35.81 -3.80 -12.40
CA GLY A 112 -36.93 -4.64 -12.87
C GLY A 112 -37.38 -4.33 -14.30
N GLY A 113 -37.57 -3.05 -14.63
CA GLY A 113 -37.99 -2.64 -15.97
C GLY A 113 -36.96 -2.92 -17.07
N LEU A 114 -35.68 -2.76 -16.77
CA LEU A 114 -34.59 -3.06 -17.71
C LEU A 114 -34.39 -4.54 -17.94
N ASN A 115 -34.46 -5.33 -16.88
CA ASN A 115 -34.33 -6.78 -17.00
C ASN A 115 -35.49 -7.35 -17.84
N THR A 116 -36.71 -6.84 -17.67
CA THR A 116 -37.85 -7.17 -18.55
C THR A 116 -37.60 -6.74 -19.99
N ALA A 117 -37.15 -5.50 -20.20
CA ALA A 117 -36.87 -4.98 -21.55
C ALA A 117 -35.75 -5.73 -22.29
N ASN A 118 -34.72 -6.16 -21.55
CA ASN A 118 -33.59 -6.94 -22.08
C ASN A 118 -33.95 -8.41 -22.35
N GLN A 119 -35.00 -8.95 -21.70
CA GLN A 119 -35.55 -10.28 -21.96
C GLN A 119 -36.42 -10.35 -23.22
N ALA A 120 -36.96 -9.22 -23.68
CA ALA A 120 -37.79 -9.18 -24.87
C ALA A 120 -36.92 -9.08 -26.14
N ASP A 121 -37.17 -9.96 -27.12
CA ASP A 121 -36.45 -9.96 -28.40
C ASP A 121 -36.57 -8.60 -29.15
N SER A 122 -37.77 -8.00 -29.04
CA SER A 122 -38.13 -6.63 -29.36
C SER A 122 -39.47 -6.31 -28.70
N ILE A 123 -39.62 -5.16 -28.06
CA ILE A 123 -40.91 -4.74 -27.48
C ILE A 123 -41.59 -3.83 -28.50
N GLY A 124 -42.86 -4.11 -28.80
CA GLY A 124 -43.69 -3.18 -29.56
C GLY A 124 -43.80 -1.88 -28.77
N VAL A 125 -43.72 -0.73 -29.45
CA VAL A 125 -43.73 0.58 -28.76
C VAL A 125 -44.96 0.79 -27.85
N ALA A 126 -46.06 0.07 -28.10
CA ALA A 126 -47.26 0.01 -27.26
C ALA A 126 -47.08 -0.78 -25.95
N ASP A 127 -46.30 -1.86 -25.97
CA ASP A 127 -46.03 -2.70 -24.79
C ASP A 127 -45.04 -1.98 -23.86
N LEU A 128 -44.01 -1.34 -24.44
CA LEU A 128 -43.05 -0.54 -23.68
C LEU A 128 -43.72 0.69 -23.04
N TYR A 129 -44.79 1.21 -23.65
CA TYR A 129 -45.63 2.24 -23.05
C TYR A 129 -46.36 1.73 -21.78
N ASN A 130 -46.86 0.50 -21.78
CA ASN A 130 -47.54 -0.06 -20.61
C ASN A 130 -46.55 -0.28 -19.45
N ASP A 131 -45.36 -0.82 -19.74
CA ASP A 131 -44.31 -1.00 -18.74
C ASP A 131 -43.88 0.34 -18.10
N LEU A 132 -43.78 1.40 -18.92
CA LEU A 132 -43.46 2.73 -18.43
C LEU A 132 -44.63 3.38 -17.70
N LEU A 133 -45.87 3.08 -18.07
CA LEU A 133 -47.05 3.57 -17.35
C LEU A 133 -47.12 2.95 -15.95
N GLU A 134 -46.81 1.65 -15.83
CA GLU A 134 -46.71 0.93 -14.57
C GLU A 134 -45.57 1.47 -13.69
N ALA A 135 -44.45 1.87 -14.30
CA ALA A 135 -43.35 2.54 -13.62
C ALA A 135 -43.63 4.03 -13.26
N ASN A 136 -44.88 4.51 -13.44
CA ASN A 136 -45.28 5.92 -13.31
C ASN A 136 -44.35 6.87 -14.12
N ALA A 137 -43.82 6.36 -15.23
CA ALA A 137 -42.83 7.03 -16.03
C ALA A 137 -43.44 7.82 -17.19
N VAL A 138 -44.67 7.49 -17.60
CA VAL A 138 -45.40 8.18 -18.67
C VAL A 138 -46.85 8.43 -18.23
N SER A 139 -47.46 9.52 -18.71
CA SER A 139 -48.86 9.83 -18.41
C SER A 139 -49.83 8.95 -19.21
N SER A 140 -50.97 8.61 -18.63
CA SER A 140 -52.07 7.90 -19.31
C SER A 140 -52.56 8.61 -20.58
N ASP A 141 -52.36 9.92 -20.67
CA ASP A 141 -52.80 10.75 -21.80
C ASP A 141 -52.01 10.45 -23.09
N ALA A 142 -50.81 9.87 -22.96
CA ALA A 142 -49.99 9.47 -24.10
C ALA A 142 -50.48 8.17 -24.75
N LYS A 143 -51.38 7.41 -24.12
CA LYS A 143 -51.86 6.09 -24.59
C LYS A 143 -52.24 6.05 -26.06
N ASN A 144 -52.99 7.05 -26.53
CA ASN A 144 -53.52 7.06 -27.89
C ASN A 144 -52.41 7.19 -28.95
N ILE A 145 -51.29 7.82 -28.63
CA ILE A 145 -50.15 8.05 -29.55
C ILE A 145 -49.34 6.76 -29.72
N PHE A 146 -49.16 6.01 -28.62
CA PHE A 146 -48.38 4.78 -28.60
C PHE A 146 -49.19 3.54 -29.04
N THR A 147 -50.52 3.62 -29.03
CA THR A 147 -51.41 2.50 -29.41
C THR A 147 -52.12 2.69 -30.75
N ASN A 148 -52.22 3.92 -31.28
CA ASN A 148 -52.89 4.20 -32.54
C ASN A 148 -52.08 5.16 -33.43
N GLY A 149 -51.27 4.64 -34.37
CA GLY A 149 -50.56 5.46 -35.37
C GLY A 149 -49.39 4.76 -36.06
N LYS A 150 -48.57 5.51 -36.82
CA LYS A 150 -47.32 4.96 -37.40
C LYS A 150 -46.28 4.55 -36.34
N VAL A 151 -46.31 5.19 -35.15
CA VAL A 151 -45.42 4.92 -34.01
C VAL A 151 -45.63 3.56 -33.41
N SER A 152 -46.90 3.14 -33.29
CA SER A 152 -47.27 1.84 -32.73
C SER A 152 -46.81 0.66 -33.58
N LYS A 153 -46.24 0.94 -34.77
CA LYS A 153 -45.65 -0.07 -35.67
C LYS A 153 -44.14 -0.19 -35.54
N LEU A 154 -43.47 0.75 -34.88
CA LEU A 154 -42.04 0.65 -34.65
C LEU A 154 -41.76 -0.36 -33.54
N ASN A 155 -40.60 -0.98 -33.64
CA ASN A 155 -40.07 -1.83 -32.57
C ASN A 155 -38.94 -1.11 -31.86
N VAL A 156 -38.92 -1.22 -30.53
CA VAL A 156 -37.81 -0.76 -29.70
C VAL A 156 -37.17 -1.99 -29.07
N LYS A 157 -35.87 -2.14 -29.31
CA LYS A 157 -35.05 -3.14 -28.63
C LYS A 157 -34.11 -2.42 -27.69
N VAL A 158 -34.20 -2.76 -26.41
CA VAL A 158 -33.26 -2.33 -25.38
C VAL A 158 -32.40 -3.53 -25.02
N THR A 159 -31.08 -3.40 -25.16
CA THR A 159 -30.15 -4.49 -24.87
C THR A 159 -29.05 -4.00 -23.95
N ALA A 160 -29.01 -4.53 -22.73
CA ALA A 160 -28.00 -4.22 -21.72
C ALA A 160 -26.94 -5.32 -21.58
N SER A 161 -27.25 -6.54 -22.03
CA SER A 161 -26.32 -7.67 -22.07
C SER A 161 -26.68 -8.61 -23.23
N LYS A 162 -25.76 -9.52 -23.59
CA LYS A 162 -26.06 -10.54 -24.62
C LYS A 162 -27.10 -11.56 -24.15
N ASN A 163 -27.01 -12.00 -22.90
CA ASN A 163 -28.00 -12.86 -22.27
C ASN A 163 -28.69 -12.10 -21.14
N ALA A 164 -30.01 -12.15 -21.08
CA ALA A 164 -30.76 -11.40 -20.09
C ALA A 164 -30.41 -11.77 -18.64
N SER A 165 -30.06 -13.02 -18.38
CA SER A 165 -29.56 -13.51 -17.08
C SER A 165 -28.25 -12.86 -16.63
N ASP A 166 -27.45 -12.34 -17.56
CA ASP A 166 -26.14 -11.74 -17.25
C ASP A 166 -26.30 -10.28 -16.79
N PHE A 167 -27.37 -9.60 -17.20
CA PHE A 167 -27.58 -8.20 -16.87
C PHE A 167 -27.66 -7.94 -15.35
N PRO A 168 -28.43 -8.72 -14.55
CA PRO A 168 -28.41 -8.61 -13.09
C PRO A 168 -27.01 -8.70 -12.48
N ILE A 169 -26.17 -9.59 -13.01
CA ILE A 169 -24.81 -9.81 -12.51
C ILE A 169 -23.92 -8.60 -12.83
N ILE A 170 -23.96 -8.13 -14.08
CA ILE A 170 -23.19 -6.96 -14.54
C ILE A 170 -23.61 -5.70 -13.76
N TYR A 171 -24.91 -5.53 -13.55
CA TYR A 171 -25.47 -4.42 -12.80
C TYR A 171 -25.00 -4.44 -11.34
N GLN A 172 -25.17 -5.56 -10.64
CA GLN A 172 -24.72 -5.70 -9.25
C GLN A 172 -23.20 -5.52 -9.11
N SER A 173 -22.42 -6.00 -10.09
CA SER A 173 -20.98 -5.78 -10.14
C SER A 173 -20.64 -4.29 -10.18
N MET A 174 -21.29 -3.52 -11.06
CA MET A 174 -21.07 -2.08 -11.17
C MET A 174 -21.46 -1.32 -9.89
N VAL A 175 -22.61 -1.67 -9.28
CA VAL A 175 -23.06 -1.05 -8.03
C VAL A 175 -22.08 -1.34 -6.89
N LYS A 176 -21.63 -2.60 -6.76
CA LYS A 176 -20.74 -3.02 -5.68
C LYS A 176 -19.33 -2.44 -5.80
N ASN A 177 -18.79 -2.38 -7.01
CA ASN A 177 -17.36 -2.13 -7.21
C ASN A 177 -17.01 -0.66 -7.48
N GLY A 178 -17.98 0.16 -7.92
CA GLY A 178 -17.78 1.60 -8.12
C GLY A 178 -16.56 1.94 -8.99
N ASN A 179 -15.84 3.02 -8.67
CA ASN A 179 -14.56 3.40 -9.29
C ASN A 179 -14.53 3.46 -10.83
N GLY A 180 -15.65 3.83 -11.46
CA GLY A 180 -15.78 3.91 -12.91
C GLY A 180 -16.31 2.63 -13.56
N GLU A 181 -16.65 1.62 -12.77
CA GLU A 181 -17.37 0.45 -13.25
C GLU A 181 -18.65 0.86 -13.97
N SER A 182 -18.94 0.16 -15.05
CA SER A 182 -19.99 0.59 -15.96
C SER A 182 -20.64 -0.55 -16.70
N PHE A 183 -21.87 -0.30 -17.16
CA PHE A 183 -22.53 -1.13 -18.15
C PHE A 183 -23.08 -0.28 -19.28
N LYS A 184 -23.38 -0.94 -20.39
CA LYS A 184 -23.83 -0.28 -21.62
C LYS A 184 -25.22 -0.73 -21.97
N VAL A 185 -26.05 0.21 -22.39
CA VAL A 185 -27.39 -0.05 -22.91
C VAL A 185 -27.46 0.41 -24.34
N ASN A 186 -27.81 -0.52 -25.22
CA ASN A 186 -28.10 -0.24 -26.61
C ASN A 186 -29.60 -0.07 -26.77
N ILE A 187 -30.01 1.02 -27.41
CA ILE A 187 -31.38 1.32 -27.79
C ILE A 187 -31.42 1.29 -29.32
N VAL A 188 -32.16 0.34 -29.86
CA VAL A 188 -32.35 0.18 -31.30
C VAL A 188 -33.83 0.38 -31.63
N VAL A 189 -34.10 1.25 -32.59
CA VAL A 189 -35.46 1.46 -33.12
C VAL A 189 -35.49 0.94 -34.56
N THR A 190 -36.38 -0.01 -34.84
CA THR A 190 -36.57 -0.58 -36.18
C THR A 190 -37.97 -0.32 -36.72
N ASP A 191 -38.10 -0.30 -38.04
CA ASP A 191 -39.36 -0.30 -38.76
C ASP A 191 -39.63 -1.69 -39.39
N PRO A 192 -40.44 -2.54 -38.75
CA PRO A 192 -40.82 -3.86 -39.27
C PRO A 192 -41.54 -3.81 -40.62
N ALA A 193 -42.21 -2.70 -40.96
CA ALA A 193 -42.88 -2.55 -42.24
C ALA A 193 -41.90 -2.30 -43.41
N ASN A 194 -40.63 -2.08 -43.10
CA ASN A 194 -39.55 -1.82 -44.04
C ASN A 194 -38.36 -2.76 -43.80
N ASP A 195 -38.62 -4.07 -43.76
CA ASP A 195 -37.58 -5.12 -43.61
C ASP A 195 -36.69 -4.89 -42.36
N ASP A 196 -37.34 -4.54 -41.24
CA ASP A 196 -36.68 -4.20 -39.96
C ASP A 196 -35.59 -3.12 -40.08
N ALA A 197 -35.77 -2.17 -41.00
CA ALA A 197 -34.81 -1.08 -41.19
C ALA A 197 -34.49 -0.35 -39.87
N VAL A 198 -33.21 -0.30 -39.52
CA VAL A 198 -32.72 0.39 -38.32
C VAL A 198 -32.82 1.90 -38.53
N LEU A 199 -33.75 2.53 -37.81
CA LEU A 199 -33.93 3.98 -37.80
C LEU A 199 -32.93 4.66 -36.87
N VAL A 200 -32.65 4.02 -35.73
CA VAL A 200 -31.73 4.50 -34.69
C VAL A 200 -31.03 3.33 -34.03
N ASN A 201 -29.75 3.51 -33.73
CA ASN A 201 -28.97 2.63 -32.86
C ASN A 201 -28.06 3.49 -31.98
N LYS A 202 -28.36 3.57 -30.69
CA LYS A 202 -27.62 4.38 -29.72
C LYS A 202 -27.18 3.53 -28.55
N GLN A 203 -25.89 3.63 -28.21
CA GLN A 203 -25.35 3.11 -26.97
C GLN A 203 -25.26 4.23 -25.93
N ILE A 204 -25.62 3.91 -24.70
CA ILE A 204 -25.49 4.78 -23.53
C ILE A 204 -24.71 4.00 -22.47
N THR A 205 -23.71 4.65 -21.87
CA THR A 205 -22.91 4.08 -20.79
C THR A 205 -23.42 4.60 -19.45
N PHE A 206 -23.61 3.70 -18.49
CA PHE A 206 -23.93 4.00 -17.10
C PHE A 206 -22.71 3.70 -16.25
N THR A 207 -22.15 4.71 -15.61
CA THR A 207 -20.90 4.64 -14.87
C THR A 207 -21.11 4.99 -13.40
N ASN A 208 -20.62 4.14 -12.51
CA ASN A 208 -20.57 4.41 -11.08
C ASN A 208 -19.17 4.87 -10.68
N ASN A 209 -19.01 6.17 -10.46
CA ASN A 209 -17.76 6.75 -9.98
C ASN A 209 -17.71 6.84 -8.44
N THR A 210 -18.64 6.20 -7.74
CA THR A 210 -18.58 6.09 -6.28
C THR A 210 -17.25 5.46 -5.90
N LYS A 211 -16.49 6.14 -5.05
CA LYS A 211 -15.16 5.67 -4.66
C LYS A 211 -15.34 4.51 -3.69
N VAL A 212 -14.96 3.31 -4.14
CA VAL A 212 -14.93 2.10 -3.33
C VAL A 212 -13.48 1.75 -3.07
N THR A 213 -13.05 1.74 -1.82
CA THR A 213 -11.70 1.28 -1.50
C THR A 213 -11.72 -0.25 -1.45
N VAL A 214 -10.87 -0.91 -2.23
CA VAL A 214 -10.64 -2.34 -2.06
C VAL A 214 -9.80 -2.48 -0.79
N PRO A 215 -10.25 -3.18 0.25
CA PRO A 215 -9.45 -3.38 1.45
C PRO A 215 -8.14 -4.08 1.10
N SER A 216 -7.06 -3.63 1.72
CA SER A 216 -5.74 -4.26 1.57
C SER A 216 -5.83 -5.72 2.02
N SER A 217 -5.21 -6.64 1.27
CA SER A 217 -5.13 -8.06 1.61
C SER A 217 -3.87 -8.39 2.42
N ALA A 218 -2.87 -7.52 2.38
CA ALA A 218 -1.71 -7.58 3.27
C ALA A 218 -1.27 -6.17 3.65
N VAL A 219 -0.58 -6.03 4.80
CA VAL A 219 0.01 -4.76 5.23
C VAL A 219 1.39 -4.95 5.86
N ASN A 220 2.33 -4.06 5.53
CA ASN A 220 3.61 -3.93 6.23
C ASN A 220 3.61 -2.63 7.04
N VAL A 221 3.98 -2.71 8.32
CA VAL A 221 4.15 -1.56 9.20
C VAL A 221 5.63 -1.38 9.48
N ALA A 222 6.24 -0.37 8.88
CA ALA A 222 7.62 0.02 9.14
C ALA A 222 7.66 1.13 10.21
N PHE A 223 8.60 1.06 11.15
CA PHE A 223 8.75 2.02 12.25
C PHE A 223 10.17 2.02 12.82
N THR A 224 10.61 3.13 13.39
CA THR A 224 11.92 3.25 14.05
C THR A 224 11.93 2.52 15.38
N THR A 225 12.94 1.67 15.58
CA THR A 225 13.24 1.04 16.86
C THR A 225 14.74 0.67 16.91
N PRO A 226 15.47 1.05 17.97
CA PRO A 226 15.03 1.88 19.09
C PRO A 226 14.79 3.35 18.69
N VAL A 227 13.97 4.06 19.47
CA VAL A 227 13.87 5.52 19.45
C VAL A 227 14.78 6.06 20.55
N ASP A 228 15.77 6.86 20.17
CA ASP A 228 16.71 7.44 21.11
C ASP A 228 16.15 8.70 21.77
N VAL A 229 16.26 8.77 23.09
CA VAL A 229 15.86 9.94 23.89
C VAL A 229 16.97 10.34 24.85
N LYS A 230 17.15 11.65 25.04
CA LYS A 230 18.14 12.16 26.00
C LYS A 230 17.72 11.87 27.43
N LYS A 231 18.69 11.58 28.29
CA LYS A 231 18.47 11.54 29.74
C LYS A 231 17.91 12.88 30.23
N GLY A 232 16.96 12.83 31.15
CA GLY A 232 16.25 13.99 31.68
C GLY A 232 15.13 14.52 30.78
N SER A 233 14.95 13.96 29.57
CA SER A 233 13.81 14.34 28.71
C SER A 233 12.47 13.84 29.26
N ASP A 234 11.41 14.58 28.93
CA ASP A 234 10.06 14.25 29.39
C ASP A 234 9.53 12.97 28.74
N ILE A 235 9.06 12.04 29.57
CA ILE A 235 8.48 10.76 29.13
C ILE A 235 7.20 11.01 28.31
N VAL A 236 6.48 12.09 28.56
CA VAL A 236 5.25 12.40 27.81
C VAL A 236 5.50 12.60 26.32
N ASN A 237 6.69 13.06 25.92
CA ASN A 237 7.02 13.32 24.52
C ASN A 237 7.00 12.05 23.68
N THR A 238 7.41 10.90 24.23
CA THR A 238 7.35 9.59 23.55
C THR A 238 5.93 9.04 23.44
N ARG A 239 4.95 9.69 24.07
CA ARG A 239 3.54 9.29 24.05
C ARG A 239 2.67 10.19 23.17
N LEU A 240 3.22 11.29 22.66
CA LEU A 240 2.53 12.17 21.73
C LEU A 240 2.42 11.51 20.36
N SER A 241 1.35 11.80 19.63
CA SER A 241 1.13 11.29 18.26
C SER A 241 2.29 11.62 17.33
N ASP A 242 2.90 12.79 17.51
CA ASP A 242 3.99 13.29 16.65
C ASP A 242 5.29 12.50 16.84
N SER A 243 5.39 11.69 17.90
CA SER A 243 6.50 10.76 18.10
C SER A 243 6.38 9.49 17.27
N ILE A 244 5.24 9.25 16.61
CA ILE A 244 4.94 8.01 15.90
C ILE A 244 5.32 8.18 14.42
N ASP A 245 6.27 7.38 13.96
CA ASP A 245 6.84 7.43 12.61
C ASP A 245 6.38 6.27 11.71
N ALA A 246 5.36 5.53 12.15
CA ALA A 246 4.88 4.34 11.46
C ALA A 246 4.47 4.64 10.00
N LYS A 247 5.06 3.90 9.06
CA LYS A 247 4.71 3.90 7.64
C LYS A 247 4.06 2.57 7.27
N ILE A 248 2.87 2.63 6.67
CA ILE A 248 2.09 1.44 6.33
C ILE A 248 2.00 1.34 4.81
N THR A 249 2.33 0.17 4.26
CA THR A 249 2.14 -0.15 2.83
C THR A 249 1.32 -1.41 2.66
N ASN A 250 0.53 -1.50 1.58
CA ASN A 250 -0.24 -2.71 1.24
C ASN A 250 0.55 -3.72 0.39
N GLU A 251 -0.12 -4.79 -0.08
CA GLU A 251 0.44 -5.80 -0.98
C GLU A 251 1.00 -5.24 -2.31
N ALA A 252 0.53 -4.08 -2.76
CA ALA A 252 1.02 -3.40 -3.95
C ALA A 252 2.18 -2.42 -3.66
N GLY A 253 2.65 -2.35 -2.40
CA GLY A 253 3.66 -1.39 -1.96
C GLY A 253 3.15 0.06 -1.88
N THR A 254 1.83 0.27 -1.91
CA THR A 254 1.20 1.60 -1.86
C THR A 254 0.96 2.02 -0.42
N ASP A 255 1.19 3.31 -0.11
CA ASP A 255 0.95 3.86 1.22
C ASP A 255 -0.53 3.73 1.63
N VAL A 256 -0.76 3.19 2.83
CA VAL A 256 -2.08 3.03 3.45
C VAL A 256 -2.19 3.93 4.68
N LYS A 257 -3.33 4.58 4.86
CA LYS A 257 -3.58 5.45 6.01
C LYS A 257 -4.22 4.68 7.16
N TYR A 258 -3.76 4.93 8.37
CA TYR A 258 -4.48 4.60 9.59
C TYR A 258 -5.40 5.78 10.00
N LYS A 259 -6.43 5.48 10.79
CA LYS A 259 -7.38 6.46 11.34
C LYS A 259 -6.82 7.15 12.58
N THR A 260 -6.21 6.38 13.49
CA THR A 260 -5.57 6.89 14.71
C THR A 260 -4.33 6.08 15.04
N ALA A 261 -3.35 6.72 15.68
CA ALA A 261 -2.18 6.08 16.26
C ALA A 261 -2.01 6.54 17.71
N VAL A 262 -1.81 5.58 18.63
CA VAL A 262 -1.72 5.85 20.07
C VAL A 262 -0.51 5.13 20.65
N ALA A 263 0.42 5.90 21.22
CA ALA A 263 1.57 5.37 21.94
C ALA A 263 1.22 5.12 23.42
N GLY A 264 1.44 3.89 23.87
CA GLY A 264 1.08 3.39 25.18
C GLY A 264 2.04 3.78 26.31
N GLN A 265 1.90 3.09 27.44
CA GLN A 265 2.83 3.20 28.57
C GLN A 265 4.18 2.55 28.26
N LEU A 266 5.16 2.75 29.14
CA LEU A 266 6.47 2.11 29.04
C LEU A 266 6.51 0.84 29.89
N TYR A 267 7.24 -0.16 29.40
CA TYR A 267 7.35 -1.48 30.00
C TYR A 267 8.82 -1.90 30.07
N ALA A 268 9.14 -2.82 30.98
CA ALA A 268 10.49 -3.36 31.12
C ALA A 268 10.83 -4.40 30.05
N SER A 269 9.82 -4.99 29.40
CA SER A 269 9.99 -6.02 28.38
C SER A 269 9.03 -5.81 27.20
N GLN A 270 9.42 -6.31 26.03
CA GLN A 270 8.56 -6.32 24.85
C GLN A 270 7.31 -7.17 25.05
N ASN A 271 7.40 -8.27 25.81
CA ASN A 271 6.28 -9.15 26.12
C ASN A 271 5.23 -8.44 26.99
N ASP A 272 5.68 -7.73 28.02
CA ASP A 272 4.80 -6.91 28.85
C ASP A 272 4.16 -5.77 28.06
N ALA A 273 4.93 -5.13 27.16
CA ALA A 273 4.40 -4.08 26.29
C ALA A 273 3.30 -4.59 25.36
N ILE A 274 3.51 -5.71 24.67
CA ILE A 274 2.52 -6.21 23.70
C ILE A 274 1.24 -6.72 24.40
N HIS A 275 1.37 -7.29 25.59
CA HIS A 275 0.22 -7.73 26.40
C HIS A 275 -0.33 -6.64 27.32
N GLN A 276 0.33 -5.48 27.35
CA GLN A 276 0.03 -4.36 28.23
C GLN A 276 -0.05 -4.75 29.72
N THR A 277 0.79 -5.69 30.13
CA THR A 277 0.89 -6.18 31.52
C THR A 277 2.01 -5.45 32.25
N SER A 278 1.84 -5.17 33.55
CA SER A 278 2.92 -4.61 34.39
C SER A 278 3.56 -3.32 33.87
N PRO A 279 2.79 -2.25 33.59
CA PRO A 279 3.35 -0.99 33.11
C PRO A 279 4.29 -0.37 34.15
N LEU A 280 5.38 0.23 33.66
CA LEU A 280 6.34 0.94 34.51
C LEU A 280 5.81 2.30 34.94
N ASN A 281 6.11 2.67 36.18
CA ASN A 281 5.88 4.01 36.71
C ASN A 281 7.24 4.71 36.91
N LEU A 282 7.69 5.42 35.87
CA LEU A 282 9.01 6.05 35.80
C LEU A 282 9.01 7.53 36.22
N GLY A 283 7.88 8.08 36.66
CA GLY A 283 7.74 9.51 36.94
C GLY A 283 7.59 10.34 35.65
N GLY A 284 8.10 11.58 35.67
CA GLY A 284 7.93 12.55 34.56
C GLY A 284 9.01 12.53 33.48
N THR A 285 10.23 12.10 33.84
CA THR A 285 11.43 12.21 32.98
C THR A 285 12.23 10.91 32.99
N PHE A 286 12.98 10.64 31.93
CA PHE A 286 13.92 9.52 31.89
C PHE A 286 15.14 9.79 32.80
N VAL A 287 15.28 9.04 33.90
CA VAL A 287 16.36 9.29 34.89
C VAL A 287 17.51 8.29 34.82
N ASN A 288 17.27 7.10 34.27
CA ASN A 288 18.27 6.04 34.16
C ASN A 288 18.97 6.16 32.80
N ASP A 289 20.29 6.31 32.84
CA ASP A 289 21.12 6.33 31.64
C ASP A 289 21.30 4.91 31.09
N ASP A 290 21.50 4.80 29.78
CA ASP A 290 21.64 3.54 29.04
C ASP A 290 20.48 2.55 29.25
N ALA A 291 19.31 3.08 29.67
CA ALA A 291 18.13 2.27 29.93
C ALA A 291 17.33 2.04 28.65
N THR A 292 16.87 0.80 28.45
CA THR A 292 15.93 0.47 27.38
C THR A 292 14.55 0.15 27.94
N TYR A 293 13.53 0.82 27.41
CA TYR A 293 12.12 0.58 27.71
C TYR A 293 11.37 0.15 26.46
N TYR A 294 10.23 -0.51 26.62
CA TYR A 294 9.40 -0.97 25.51
C TYR A 294 8.06 -0.25 25.52
N GLN A 295 7.63 0.22 24.36
CA GLN A 295 6.39 0.98 24.19
C GLN A 295 5.52 0.35 23.10
N PRO A 296 4.28 -0.07 23.41
CA PRO A 296 3.33 -0.46 22.39
C PRO A 296 2.77 0.78 21.69
N VAL A 297 2.60 0.69 20.38
CA VAL A 297 1.92 1.71 19.57
C VAL A 297 0.81 1.04 18.78
N THR A 298 -0.42 1.47 19.04
CA THR A 298 -1.63 0.89 18.42
C THR A 298 -2.11 1.77 17.28
N LEU A 299 -2.21 1.18 16.09
CA LEU A 299 -2.74 1.78 14.87
C LEU A 299 -4.14 1.24 14.61
N THR A 300 -5.14 2.11 14.53
CA THR A 300 -6.52 1.74 14.18
C THR A 300 -6.81 2.10 12.73
N PHE A 301 -7.45 1.21 11.97
CA PHE A 301 -7.70 1.40 10.54
C PHE A 301 -9.19 1.58 10.23
N ASP A 302 -9.46 2.27 9.11
CA ASP A 302 -10.77 2.17 8.47
C ASP A 302 -10.94 0.78 7.86
N LYS A 303 -12.09 0.12 8.09
CA LYS A 303 -12.34 -1.25 7.65
C LYS A 303 -12.40 -1.36 6.12
N ASP A 304 -12.74 -0.26 5.44
CA ASP A 304 -12.75 -0.20 3.97
C ASP A 304 -11.33 -0.12 3.39
N ALA A 305 -10.33 0.29 4.18
CA ALA A 305 -8.94 0.39 3.75
C ALA A 305 -8.10 -0.82 4.20
N VAL A 306 -8.28 -1.25 5.45
CA VAL A 306 -7.62 -2.43 6.04
C VAL A 306 -8.61 -3.13 6.96
N ASN A 307 -8.97 -4.36 6.61
CA ASN A 307 -9.82 -5.20 7.43
C ASN A 307 -8.97 -6.25 8.16
N VAL A 308 -8.49 -5.90 9.35
CA VAL A 308 -7.52 -6.70 10.12
C VAL A 308 -8.03 -8.12 10.40
N ASP A 309 -9.31 -8.26 10.70
CA ASP A 309 -9.96 -9.56 10.95
C ASP A 309 -9.96 -10.45 9.72
N GLN A 310 -10.27 -9.89 8.54
CA GLN A 310 -10.27 -10.64 7.30
C GLN A 310 -8.87 -11.10 6.91
N ILE A 311 -7.88 -10.20 6.98
CA ILE A 311 -6.48 -10.52 6.70
C ILE A 311 -6.00 -11.66 7.60
N TRP A 312 -6.32 -11.61 8.90
CA TRP A 312 -5.98 -12.67 9.85
C TRP A 312 -6.69 -14.00 9.57
N GLN A 313 -7.96 -13.98 9.17
CA GLN A 313 -8.68 -15.19 8.78
C GLN A 313 -8.11 -15.80 7.51
N ASP A 314 -7.78 -14.98 6.51
CA ASP A 314 -7.19 -15.43 5.26
C ASP A 314 -5.83 -16.08 5.50
N TRP A 315 -5.00 -15.51 6.39
CA TRP A 315 -3.73 -16.10 6.80
C TRP A 315 -3.89 -17.51 7.40
N GLN A 316 -4.83 -17.68 8.33
CA GLN A 316 -5.08 -18.98 8.98
C GLN A 316 -5.59 -20.05 7.99
N ASN A 317 -6.22 -19.63 6.90
CA ASN A 317 -6.81 -20.52 5.90
C ASN A 317 -5.87 -20.84 4.73
N GLN A 318 -4.74 -20.14 4.60
CA GLN A 318 -3.81 -20.33 3.49
C GLN A 318 -2.92 -21.58 3.67
N THR A 319 -2.74 -22.34 2.59
CA THR A 319 -1.71 -23.39 2.48
C THR A 319 -0.45 -22.78 1.90
N GLY A 320 0.36 -22.14 2.74
CA GLY A 320 1.60 -21.44 2.38
C GLY A 320 2.10 -20.60 3.57
N ASN A 321 3.39 -20.30 3.63
CA ASN A 321 4.03 -19.57 4.75
C ASN A 321 4.13 -18.05 4.49
N ASP A 322 3.24 -17.48 3.67
CA ASP A 322 3.34 -16.07 3.31
C ASP A 322 2.65 -15.20 4.37
N SER A 323 3.42 -14.30 4.96
CA SER A 323 2.93 -13.40 6.01
C SER A 323 2.16 -12.24 5.41
N VAL A 324 0.93 -12.04 5.89
CA VAL A 324 0.02 -11.02 5.38
C VAL A 324 -0.01 -9.75 6.26
N ILE A 325 0.54 -9.81 7.46
CA ILE A 325 0.80 -8.64 8.29
C ILE A 325 2.23 -8.72 8.78
N THR A 326 3.04 -7.72 8.44
CA THR A 326 4.43 -7.62 8.89
C THR A 326 4.70 -6.34 9.65
N LEU A 327 5.61 -6.41 10.60
CA LEU A 327 6.11 -5.34 11.46
C LEU A 327 7.62 -5.26 11.27
N ASN A 328 8.13 -4.22 10.60
CA ASN A 328 9.52 -4.14 10.13
C ASN A 328 9.95 -5.43 9.41
N ASP A 329 9.15 -5.85 8.42
CA ASP A 329 9.38 -7.04 7.59
C ASP A 329 9.41 -8.39 8.35
N LYS A 330 8.98 -8.39 9.62
CA LYS A 330 8.79 -9.60 10.44
C LYS A 330 7.32 -9.90 10.64
N ASP A 331 6.98 -11.18 10.75
CA ASP A 331 5.60 -11.62 10.94
C ASP A 331 4.96 -11.02 12.18
N ALA A 332 3.76 -10.45 12.02
CA ALA A 332 2.94 -10.08 13.16
C ALA A 332 2.40 -11.34 13.86
N GLN A 333 2.39 -11.29 15.18
CA GLN A 333 1.82 -12.31 16.03
C GLN A 333 0.36 -11.99 16.36
N LYS A 334 -0.39 -12.98 16.85
CA LYS A 334 -1.79 -12.79 17.27
C LYS A 334 -1.96 -11.65 18.27
N ALA A 335 -1.01 -11.48 19.19
CA ALA A 335 -1.04 -10.43 20.21
C ALA A 335 -0.94 -9.01 19.63
N ASN A 336 -0.43 -8.88 18.39
CA ASN A 336 -0.40 -7.60 17.69
C ASN A 336 -1.77 -7.17 17.17
N LEU A 337 -2.77 -8.04 17.13
CA LEU A 337 -4.01 -7.79 16.41
C LEU A 337 -5.21 -7.72 17.36
N ASP A 338 -6.07 -6.73 17.13
CA ASP A 338 -7.39 -6.64 17.75
C ASP A 338 -8.45 -6.50 16.65
N LYS A 339 -9.24 -7.57 16.48
CA LYS A 339 -10.31 -7.65 15.47
C LYS A 339 -11.49 -6.75 15.78
N ASP A 340 -11.78 -6.52 17.06
CA ASP A 340 -12.96 -5.77 17.49
C ASP A 340 -12.67 -4.26 17.40
N ALA A 341 -11.43 -3.87 17.67
CA ALA A 341 -10.93 -2.52 17.47
C ALA A 341 -10.46 -2.24 16.03
N ASN A 342 -10.37 -3.26 15.15
CA ASN A 342 -9.74 -3.19 13.81
C ASN A 342 -8.37 -2.50 13.86
N SER A 343 -7.47 -3.01 14.71
CA SER A 343 -6.19 -2.38 15.00
C SER A 343 -5.02 -3.34 15.01
N ILE A 344 -3.83 -2.78 14.74
CA ILE A 344 -2.53 -3.45 14.79
C ILE A 344 -1.66 -2.71 15.80
N THR A 345 -1.05 -3.42 16.74
CA THR A 345 -0.14 -2.90 17.76
C THR A 345 1.26 -3.42 17.50
N TYR A 346 2.23 -2.53 17.27
CA TYR A 346 3.65 -2.87 17.27
C TYR A 346 4.31 -2.43 18.57
N VAL A 347 5.49 -2.96 18.88
CA VAL A 347 6.29 -2.53 20.02
C VAL A 347 7.61 -1.95 19.52
N ARG A 348 7.95 -0.75 19.98
CA ARG A 348 9.25 -0.12 19.75
C ARG A 348 10.04 -0.06 21.05
N ALA A 349 11.36 -0.15 20.95
CA ALA A 349 12.25 0.16 22.05
C ALA A 349 12.45 1.69 22.17
N ILE A 350 12.59 2.18 23.40
CA ILE A 350 12.98 3.54 23.75
C ILE A 350 14.31 3.41 24.47
N HIS A 351 15.38 3.91 23.85
CA HIS A 351 16.71 3.90 24.42
C HIS A 351 17.03 5.27 25.04
N VAL A 352 17.43 5.29 26.31
CA VAL A 352 17.80 6.51 27.03
C VAL A 352 19.31 6.67 27.02
N GLY A 353 19.80 7.72 26.38
CA GLY A 353 21.23 8.03 26.36
C GLY A 353 21.49 9.38 25.72
N ASP A 354 22.67 9.96 25.98
CA ASP A 354 23.11 11.15 25.27
C ASP A 354 23.43 10.79 23.81
N SER A 355 22.45 11.03 22.93
CA SER A 355 22.74 11.13 21.50
C SER A 355 23.51 12.44 21.26
N GLU A 356 24.84 12.34 21.32
CA GLU A 356 25.78 13.29 20.70
C GLU A 356 26.74 12.46 19.85
N THR A 357 26.62 12.60 18.54
CA THR A 357 27.67 12.17 17.61
C THR A 357 28.87 13.14 17.69
N SER A 358 30.08 12.57 17.69
CA SER A 358 31.38 13.21 17.40
C SER A 358 32.03 14.03 18.52
N ASP A 359 33.03 13.45 19.18
CA ASP A 359 34.42 13.69 18.76
C ASP A 359 35.36 12.63 19.34
N ASP A 360 36.04 11.96 18.41
CA ASP A 360 37.34 11.37 18.63
C ASP A 360 38.31 12.46 19.08
N THR A 361 38.70 12.43 20.35
CA THR A 361 40.11 12.57 20.70
C THR A 361 40.45 11.53 21.75
N ASN A 362 40.89 10.36 21.29
CA ASN A 362 41.92 9.65 22.05
C ASN A 362 43.17 10.54 22.09
N THR A 363 43.55 10.99 23.28
CA THR A 363 44.96 11.21 23.58
C THR A 363 45.23 10.51 24.90
N ASP A 364 45.71 9.27 24.79
CA ASP A 364 46.57 8.64 25.76
C ASP A 364 47.55 9.67 26.35
N ASP A 365 47.60 9.76 27.68
CA ASP A 365 48.91 9.76 28.30
C ASP A 365 48.90 8.91 29.58
N ASN A 366 49.72 7.88 29.48
CA ASN A 366 50.09 6.93 30.51
C ASN A 366 50.99 7.62 31.55
N THR A 367 50.62 7.61 32.83
CA THR A 367 51.60 7.42 33.92
C THR A 367 50.98 6.72 35.14
N ASN A 368 51.33 5.44 35.28
CA ASN A 368 51.76 4.75 36.50
C ASN A 368 51.55 5.46 37.87
N THR A 369 50.84 4.80 38.81
CA THR A 369 51.41 4.59 40.17
C THR A 369 50.80 3.36 40.86
N ASP A 370 51.70 2.55 41.40
CA ASP A 370 51.53 1.30 42.15
C ASP A 370 50.77 1.41 43.50
N ASP A 371 50.44 0.22 44.01
CA ASP A 371 50.33 -0.21 45.42
C ASP A 371 49.06 0.14 46.23
N ASN A 372 48.21 -0.85 46.55
CA ASN A 372 48.48 -1.82 47.63
C ASN A 372 47.31 -2.80 47.91
N ASN A 373 47.67 -4.09 47.87
CA ASN A 373 47.18 -5.25 48.62
C ASN A 373 46.41 -4.97 49.94
N THR A 374 45.20 -5.52 50.15
CA THR A 374 44.96 -6.54 51.21
C THR A 374 43.66 -7.33 51.02
N ASN A 375 43.85 -8.65 51.06
CA ASN A 375 42.93 -9.76 51.26
C ASN A 375 41.92 -9.59 52.42
N ASP A 376 40.63 -9.88 52.20
CA ASP A 376 39.85 -10.71 53.12
C ASP A 376 38.73 -11.46 52.39
N ASN A 377 38.60 -12.72 52.79
CA ASN A 377 37.83 -13.81 52.22
C ASN A 377 36.63 -14.08 53.13
N SER A 378 35.41 -14.06 52.59
CA SER A 378 34.32 -14.90 53.10
C SER A 378 33.16 -14.97 52.11
N ASN A 379 33.25 -15.95 51.21
CA ASN A 379 32.25 -16.99 51.02
C ASN A 379 30.78 -16.63 51.35
N THR A 380 29.96 -16.50 50.31
CA THR A 380 28.88 -17.47 50.11
C THR A 380 28.55 -17.53 48.62
N ASP A 381 28.95 -18.65 48.03
CA ASP A 381 28.34 -19.16 46.80
C ASP A 381 26.82 -19.08 46.93
N ASP A 382 26.19 -18.33 46.02
CA ASP A 382 24.93 -18.78 45.46
C ASP A 382 25.06 -18.73 43.95
N ASN A 383 25.59 -19.84 43.45
CA ASN A 383 25.46 -20.28 42.08
C ASN A 383 23.96 -20.40 41.76
N THR A 384 23.38 -19.35 41.18
CA THR A 384 22.19 -19.48 40.35
C THR A 384 22.61 -19.37 38.89
N SER A 385 23.28 -20.43 38.42
CA SER A 385 23.16 -20.90 37.06
C SER A 385 21.66 -21.00 36.71
N THR A 386 21.09 -19.93 36.18
CA THR A 386 19.94 -20.06 35.28
C THR A 386 20.50 -20.69 34.03
N ASP A 387 20.28 -22.00 33.93
CA ASP A 387 20.72 -22.86 32.84
C ASP A 387 20.05 -22.38 31.54
N SER A 388 20.61 -21.33 30.94
CA SER A 388 20.16 -20.79 29.67
C SER A 388 20.24 -21.90 28.65
N THR A 389 19.08 -22.41 28.24
CA THR A 389 19.04 -23.57 27.35
C THR A 389 19.30 -23.09 25.94
N TRP A 390 20.55 -23.18 25.48
CA TRP A 390 20.89 -22.81 24.11
C TRP A 390 20.41 -23.89 23.15
N THR A 391 19.49 -23.54 22.25
CA THR A 391 19.12 -24.41 21.13
C THR A 391 20.09 -24.16 19.99
N THR A 392 20.79 -25.20 19.54
CA THR A 392 21.79 -25.09 18.46
C THR A 392 21.27 -25.74 17.19
N VAL A 393 21.44 -25.05 16.07
CA VAL A 393 21.13 -25.54 14.72
C VAL A 393 22.38 -25.49 13.85
N ASP A 394 22.47 -26.38 12.86
CA ASP A 394 23.52 -26.31 11.85
C ASP A 394 23.22 -25.12 10.93
N GLN A 395 24.14 -24.15 10.87
CA GLN A 395 24.01 -22.93 10.07
C GLN A 395 25.38 -22.62 9.48
N LYS A 396 25.61 -23.11 8.26
CA LYS A 396 26.87 -22.83 7.55
C LYS A 396 26.82 -21.42 6.99
N GLY A 397 27.95 -20.74 6.84
CA GLY A 397 28.03 -19.45 6.15
C GLY A 397 29.26 -18.65 6.53
N VAL A 398 29.25 -17.36 6.16
CA VAL A 398 30.27 -16.39 6.55
C VAL A 398 29.62 -15.33 7.42
N VAL A 399 30.18 -15.07 8.59
CA VAL A 399 29.85 -13.91 9.41
C VAL A 399 30.94 -12.85 9.23
N THR A 400 30.55 -11.65 8.82
CA THR A 400 31.45 -10.51 8.69
C THR A 400 31.20 -9.58 9.86
N VAL A 401 32.22 -9.36 10.69
CA VAL A 401 32.14 -8.46 11.84
C VAL A 401 31.78 -7.06 11.37
N GLY A 402 30.93 -6.35 12.11
CA GLY A 402 30.61 -4.95 11.85
C GLY A 402 31.83 -4.03 11.98
N ASN A 403 31.59 -2.72 12.02
CA ASN A 403 32.67 -1.73 12.05
C ASN A 403 33.32 -1.53 13.45
N HIS A 404 33.22 -2.53 14.33
CA HIS A 404 33.77 -2.52 15.68
C HIS A 404 34.35 -3.90 16.04
N VAL A 405 35.19 -3.96 17.07
CA VAL A 405 35.71 -5.23 17.59
C VAL A 405 34.56 -6.01 18.24
N ALA A 406 34.33 -7.25 17.81
CA ALA A 406 33.28 -8.10 18.35
C ALA A 406 33.80 -9.02 19.46
N SER A 407 33.12 -9.02 20.60
CA SER A 407 33.41 -9.91 21.72
C SER A 407 32.99 -11.35 21.41
N LEU A 408 33.73 -12.31 21.95
CA LEU A 408 33.39 -13.72 21.85
C LEU A 408 32.94 -14.27 23.19
N THR A 409 32.01 -15.22 23.14
CA THR A 409 31.61 -16.05 24.28
C THR A 409 32.04 -17.48 24.02
N ASN A 410 32.43 -18.19 25.07
CA ASN A 410 32.62 -19.63 25.02
C ASN A 410 31.32 -20.37 25.41
N ASP A 411 31.38 -21.69 25.56
CA ASP A 411 30.17 -22.48 25.89
C ASP A 411 29.64 -22.25 27.32
N GLN A 412 30.42 -21.61 28.19
CA GLN A 412 30.18 -21.49 29.64
C GLN A 412 30.40 -20.07 30.20
N SER A 413 31.17 -19.20 29.53
CA SER A 413 31.53 -17.84 29.96
C SER A 413 32.03 -16.99 28.79
N ASP A 414 32.44 -15.74 29.04
CA ASP A 414 33.08 -14.90 28.02
C ASP A 414 34.46 -15.45 27.61
N SER A 415 34.87 -15.19 26.36
CA SER A 415 36.21 -15.52 25.86
C SER A 415 37.16 -14.35 26.07
N SER A 416 38.45 -14.64 26.27
CA SER A 416 39.52 -13.64 26.27
C SER A 416 39.93 -13.19 24.87
N ARG A 417 39.28 -13.71 23.83
CA ARG A 417 39.54 -13.39 22.41
C ARG A 417 38.40 -12.56 21.83
N SER A 418 38.71 -11.79 20.80
CA SER A 418 37.76 -10.97 20.05
C SER A 418 38.03 -11.06 18.55
N LEU A 419 37.05 -10.65 17.74
CA LEU A 419 37.20 -10.55 16.30
C LEU A 419 37.38 -9.09 15.91
N ALA A 420 38.33 -8.83 15.00
CA ALA A 420 38.57 -7.47 14.51
C ALA A 420 37.38 -6.96 13.67
N ALA A 421 37.15 -5.65 13.71
CA ALA A 421 36.16 -4.98 12.87
C ALA A 421 36.30 -5.37 11.39
N ASN A 422 35.18 -5.53 10.68
CA ASN A 422 35.08 -5.90 9.27
C ASN A 422 35.79 -7.21 8.89
N SER A 423 36.24 -8.02 9.85
CA SER A 423 36.86 -9.33 9.56
C SER A 423 35.80 -10.40 9.30
N ALA A 424 36.07 -11.30 8.35
CA ALA A 424 35.13 -12.35 7.97
C ALA A 424 35.54 -13.72 8.52
N TRP A 425 34.56 -14.45 9.06
CA TRP A 425 34.73 -15.73 9.75
C TRP A 425 33.72 -16.75 9.25
N GLN A 426 34.15 -17.99 9.08
CA GLN A 426 33.20 -19.06 8.74
C GLN A 426 32.41 -19.43 9.99
N THR A 427 31.13 -19.67 9.78
CA THR A 427 30.27 -20.28 10.77
C THR A 427 29.69 -21.58 10.24
N ASP A 428 29.48 -22.53 11.13
CA ASP A 428 28.85 -23.82 10.82
C ASP A 428 27.64 -24.12 11.70
N LYS A 429 27.42 -23.30 12.74
CA LYS A 429 26.32 -23.45 13.70
C LYS A 429 25.86 -22.10 14.18
N MET A 430 24.56 -22.02 14.44
CA MET A 430 23.92 -20.90 15.11
C MET A 430 23.23 -21.42 16.36
N ARG A 431 23.28 -20.65 17.44
CA ARG A 431 22.58 -20.97 18.67
C ARG A 431 21.66 -19.84 19.09
N VAL A 432 20.49 -20.20 19.61
CA VAL A 432 19.49 -19.28 20.14
C VAL A 432 19.32 -19.55 21.62
N ASN A 433 19.44 -18.52 22.43
CA ASN A 433 19.13 -18.60 23.84
C ASN A 433 17.61 -18.64 24.01
N THR A 434 17.05 -19.72 24.54
CA THR A 434 15.59 -19.90 24.63
C THR A 434 14.90 -18.93 25.60
N GLU A 435 15.66 -18.25 26.46
CA GLU A 435 15.12 -17.30 27.45
C GLU A 435 15.22 -15.85 26.97
N THR A 436 16.34 -15.50 26.31
CA THR A 436 16.62 -14.12 25.88
C THR A 436 16.37 -13.88 24.39
N GLY A 437 16.22 -14.95 23.60
CA GLY A 437 16.16 -14.87 22.14
C GLY A 437 17.47 -14.44 21.48
N ARG A 438 18.56 -14.28 22.26
CA ARG A 438 19.87 -13.88 21.73
C ARG A 438 20.40 -14.95 20.79
N GLU A 439 20.80 -14.50 19.60
CA GLU A 439 21.39 -15.35 18.57
C GLU A 439 22.90 -15.19 18.54
N GLN A 440 23.60 -16.30 18.34
CA GLN A 440 25.05 -16.28 18.17
C GLN A 440 25.50 -17.26 17.09
N TYR A 441 26.56 -16.89 16.37
CA TYR A 441 27.18 -17.72 15.34
C TYR A 441 28.50 -18.29 15.85
N ARG A 442 28.73 -19.57 15.59
CA ARG A 442 29.98 -20.22 15.97
C ARG A 442 31.11 -19.81 15.03
N VAL A 443 32.23 -19.34 15.57
CA VAL A 443 33.41 -18.93 14.78
C VAL A 443 34.67 -19.75 15.11
N SER A 444 34.59 -20.58 16.15
CA SER A 444 35.63 -21.52 16.58
C SER A 444 35.01 -22.73 17.28
N THR A 445 35.79 -23.75 17.64
CA THR A 445 35.27 -25.01 18.23
C THR A 445 34.34 -24.78 19.42
N HIS A 446 34.66 -23.79 20.26
CA HIS A 446 33.93 -23.42 21.47
C HIS A 446 33.76 -21.90 21.57
N GLU A 447 33.68 -21.16 20.46
CA GLU A 447 33.49 -19.70 20.52
C GLU A 447 32.40 -19.21 19.58
N TRP A 448 31.63 -18.27 20.11
CA TRP A 448 30.42 -17.74 19.52
C TRP A 448 30.46 -16.21 19.54
N VAL A 449 30.12 -15.59 18.42
CA VAL A 449 29.97 -14.15 18.28
C VAL A 449 28.49 -13.81 18.22
N ASN A 450 28.05 -12.69 18.82
CA ASN A 450 26.66 -12.28 18.77
C ASN A 450 26.25 -11.95 17.34
N ALA A 451 25.03 -12.34 16.96
CA ALA A 451 24.48 -12.05 15.63
C ALA A 451 24.34 -10.55 15.37
N GLU A 452 24.22 -9.72 16.41
CA GLU A 452 24.16 -8.26 16.30
C GLU A 452 25.50 -7.62 15.93
N ASP A 453 26.62 -8.28 16.23
CA ASP A 453 27.97 -7.79 15.97
C ASP A 453 28.46 -8.17 14.57
N VAL A 454 27.68 -8.97 13.83
CA VAL A 454 28.12 -9.57 12.57
C VAL A 454 27.01 -9.62 11.53
N ASN A 455 27.38 -9.44 10.26
CA ASN A 455 26.51 -9.71 9.12
C ASN A 455 26.69 -11.16 8.68
N PHE A 456 25.65 -11.97 8.77
CA PHE A 456 25.66 -13.36 8.31
C PHE A 456 25.28 -13.48 6.83
N ALA A 457 26.04 -14.28 6.09
CA ALA A 457 25.77 -14.65 4.70
C ALA A 457 25.75 -16.17 4.56
N GLU A 458 24.64 -16.71 4.03
CA GLU A 458 24.54 -18.15 3.74
C GLU A 458 25.57 -18.59 2.68
N PRO A 459 26.09 -19.83 2.77
CA PRO A 459 26.96 -20.38 1.75
C PRO A 459 26.08 -20.64 0.55
N ASN A 460 26.17 -19.79 -0.45
CA ASN A 460 25.42 -19.97 -1.67
C ASN A 460 25.99 -21.19 -2.40
N THR A 461 25.41 -22.38 -2.14
CA THR A 461 25.87 -23.67 -2.71
C THR A 461 25.75 -23.72 -4.24
N THR A 462 25.20 -22.65 -4.86
CA THR A 462 25.03 -22.53 -6.31
C THR A 462 25.63 -21.22 -6.90
N ALA A 463 26.15 -20.29 -6.10
CA ALA A 463 26.81 -19.10 -6.64
C ALA A 463 28.03 -18.68 -5.81
N GLY A 464 29.21 -19.08 -6.28
CA GLY A 464 30.48 -18.60 -5.75
C GLY A 464 30.72 -17.10 -6.00
N LEU A 465 31.98 -16.69 -5.94
CA LEU A 465 32.38 -15.34 -6.32
C LEU A 465 31.92 -15.01 -7.74
N GLN A 466 31.16 -13.93 -7.86
CA GLN A 466 30.59 -13.39 -9.09
C GLN A 466 31.44 -12.21 -9.60
N SER A 467 31.07 -11.71 -10.78
CA SER A 467 31.67 -10.49 -11.36
C SER A 467 33.21 -10.51 -11.41
N ILE A 468 33.79 -11.70 -11.64
CA ILE A 468 35.25 -11.88 -11.71
C ILE A 468 35.80 -11.04 -12.87
N THR A 469 36.56 -10.00 -12.54
CA THR A 469 37.04 -8.98 -13.47
C THR A 469 38.55 -8.93 -13.45
N ASN A 470 39.18 -8.82 -14.63
CA ASN A 470 40.63 -8.60 -14.72
C ASN A 470 40.95 -7.15 -14.32
N LEU A 471 41.99 -6.99 -13.49
CA LEU A 471 42.54 -5.69 -13.16
C LEU A 471 43.62 -5.33 -14.19
N SER A 472 43.63 -4.08 -14.66
CA SER A 472 44.62 -3.60 -15.63
C SER A 472 45.77 -2.88 -14.94
N GLY A 473 47.00 -3.28 -15.21
CA GLY A 473 48.19 -2.72 -14.55
C GLY A 473 48.74 -3.65 -13.47
N SER A 474 49.67 -3.15 -12.67
CA SER A 474 50.26 -3.90 -11.56
C SER A 474 49.61 -3.48 -10.25
N HIS A 475 48.89 -4.40 -9.61
CA HIS A 475 48.18 -4.16 -8.36
C HIS A 475 48.63 -5.09 -7.25
N SER A 476 48.43 -4.66 -6.01
CA SER A 476 48.70 -5.48 -4.83
C SER A 476 47.66 -5.29 -3.74
N VAL A 477 47.55 -6.27 -2.86
CA VAL A 477 46.73 -6.19 -1.65
C VAL A 477 47.65 -6.25 -0.44
N SER A 478 47.61 -5.21 0.38
CA SER A 478 48.30 -5.14 1.67
C SER A 478 47.41 -5.69 2.78
N LEU A 479 47.98 -6.53 3.63
CA LEU A 479 47.33 -7.19 4.76
C LEU A 479 47.94 -6.65 6.05
N ALA A 480 47.34 -5.61 6.61
CA ALA A 480 47.86 -4.80 7.72
C ALA A 480 47.66 -5.43 9.12
N GLY A 481 47.10 -6.63 9.21
CA GLY A 481 46.96 -7.35 10.47
C GLY A 481 48.32 -7.56 11.16
N PRO A 482 48.39 -7.63 12.50
CA PRO A 482 49.65 -7.78 13.22
C PRO A 482 50.33 -9.13 12.92
N THR A 483 51.62 -9.23 13.22
CA THR A 483 52.37 -10.49 13.11
C THR A 483 51.67 -11.61 13.89
N GLY A 484 51.35 -12.72 13.21
CA GLY A 484 50.62 -13.85 13.78
C GLY A 484 49.11 -13.84 13.49
N PHE A 485 48.55 -12.72 13.01
CA PHE A 485 47.20 -12.69 12.45
C PHE A 485 47.14 -13.44 11.12
N VAL A 486 46.04 -14.15 10.85
CA VAL A 486 45.87 -14.94 9.62
C VAL A 486 44.59 -14.53 8.91
N TYR A 487 44.74 -13.94 7.73
CA TYR A 487 43.62 -13.63 6.83
C TYR A 487 43.10 -14.90 6.18
N ALA A 488 41.78 -15.10 6.26
CA ALA A 488 41.10 -16.19 5.58
C ALA A 488 41.17 -16.01 4.06
N LEU A 489 41.27 -17.14 3.36
CA LEU A 489 41.22 -17.21 1.91
C LEU A 489 39.99 -18.01 1.48
N PHE A 490 39.43 -17.62 0.34
CA PHE A 490 38.24 -18.21 -0.27
C PHE A 490 38.56 -18.64 -1.70
N ASN A 491 37.94 -19.70 -2.17
CA ASN A 491 38.00 -20.12 -3.57
C ASN A 491 36.90 -19.42 -4.39
N ALA A 492 36.96 -19.52 -5.72
CA ALA A 492 35.96 -18.91 -6.59
C ALA A 492 34.55 -19.48 -6.37
N ASN A 493 34.39 -20.64 -5.74
CA ASN A 493 33.09 -21.21 -5.37
C ASN A 493 32.60 -20.72 -3.99
N GLY A 494 33.32 -19.77 -3.34
CA GLY A 494 32.99 -19.22 -2.02
C GLY A 494 33.43 -20.09 -0.83
N GLY A 495 34.06 -21.24 -1.09
CA GLY A 495 34.57 -22.14 -0.03
C GLY A 495 35.89 -21.65 0.55
N ARG A 496 36.10 -21.83 1.86
CA ARG A 496 37.36 -21.44 2.53
C ARG A 496 38.52 -22.38 2.18
N SER A 497 39.70 -21.81 1.92
CA SER A 497 40.95 -22.57 1.76
C SER A 497 41.47 -23.08 3.11
N ASN A 498 42.23 -24.19 3.09
CA ASN A 498 42.87 -24.77 4.29
C ASN A 498 44.11 -23.99 4.78
N ARG A 499 44.39 -22.84 4.15
CA ARG A 499 45.55 -21.99 4.41
C ARG A 499 45.09 -20.54 4.40
N GLY A 500 45.84 -19.68 5.09
CA GLY A 500 45.60 -18.24 5.11
C GLY A 500 46.88 -17.46 4.84
N LEU A 501 46.76 -16.14 4.75
CA LEU A 501 47.90 -15.24 4.59
C LEU A 501 48.21 -14.55 5.91
N SER A 502 49.48 -14.43 6.24
CA SER A 502 49.89 -13.72 7.45
C SER A 502 49.56 -12.24 7.35
N GLY A 503 49.22 -11.62 8.47
CA GLY A 503 49.28 -10.18 8.63
C GLY A 503 50.69 -9.64 8.37
N ASN A 504 50.77 -8.32 8.18
CA ASN A 504 51.94 -7.56 7.79
C ASN A 504 52.60 -8.13 6.51
N SER A 505 51.78 -8.42 5.50
CA SER A 505 52.24 -8.94 4.20
C SER A 505 51.57 -8.22 3.04
N ALA A 506 52.11 -8.38 1.83
CA ALA A 506 51.54 -7.82 0.61
C ALA A 506 51.57 -8.86 -0.51
N TRP A 507 50.50 -8.92 -1.30
CA TRP A 507 50.30 -9.95 -2.32
C TRP A 507 49.90 -9.32 -3.64
N TYR A 508 50.49 -9.80 -4.73
CA TYR A 508 50.07 -9.37 -6.07
C TYR A 508 48.62 -9.79 -6.33
N THR A 509 47.85 -8.92 -6.98
CA THR A 509 46.50 -9.25 -7.42
C THR A 509 46.26 -8.82 -8.86
N ASP A 510 45.54 -9.66 -9.60
CA ASP A 510 45.22 -9.42 -11.00
C ASP A 510 43.71 -9.51 -11.30
N LYS A 511 42.90 -9.84 -10.30
CA LYS A 511 41.45 -9.94 -10.44
C LYS A 511 40.74 -9.47 -9.19
N SER A 512 39.59 -8.83 -9.39
CA SER A 512 38.59 -8.59 -8.36
C SER A 512 37.33 -9.43 -8.62
N ALA A 513 36.56 -9.70 -7.58
CA ALA A 513 35.27 -10.37 -7.67
C ALA A 513 34.32 -9.81 -6.61
N THR A 514 33.02 -10.06 -6.76
CA THR A 514 32.00 -9.75 -5.75
C THR A 514 31.22 -11.00 -5.40
N ASP A 515 30.90 -11.25 -4.14
CA ASP A 515 29.88 -12.27 -3.83
C ASP A 515 28.46 -11.74 -4.12
N ALA A 516 27.46 -12.58 -3.88
CA ALA A 516 26.04 -12.23 -4.10
C ALA A 516 25.57 -11.07 -3.19
N GLN A 517 26.32 -10.77 -2.12
CA GLN A 517 26.05 -9.70 -1.16
C GLN A 517 26.82 -8.41 -1.49
N GLY A 518 27.61 -8.41 -2.57
CA GLY A 518 28.38 -7.25 -3.00
C GLY A 518 29.72 -7.07 -2.27
N ASN A 519 30.14 -8.01 -1.43
CA ASN A 519 31.46 -7.94 -0.80
C ASN A 519 32.54 -8.13 -1.86
N THR A 520 33.57 -7.28 -1.83
CA THR A 520 34.66 -7.34 -2.82
C THR A 520 35.75 -8.30 -2.37
N TYR A 521 36.31 -9.05 -3.31
CA TYR A 521 37.43 -9.97 -3.09
C TYR A 521 38.53 -9.70 -4.12
N TYR A 522 39.77 -9.96 -3.72
CA TYR A 522 40.96 -9.84 -4.58
C TYR A 522 41.70 -11.16 -4.66
N ARG A 523 42.05 -11.56 -5.87
CA ARG A 523 42.75 -12.82 -6.10
C ARG A 523 44.20 -12.71 -5.69
N VAL A 524 44.69 -13.68 -4.92
CA VAL A 524 46.07 -13.73 -4.39
C VAL A 524 46.80 -15.03 -4.78
N SER A 525 46.10 -15.95 -5.45
CA SER A 525 46.60 -17.25 -5.93
C SER A 525 45.74 -17.75 -7.11
N THR A 526 45.99 -18.95 -7.65
CA THR A 526 45.25 -19.49 -8.81
C THR A 526 43.73 -19.46 -8.60
N ASP A 527 43.28 -19.91 -7.43
CA ASP A 527 41.88 -19.96 -7.01
C ASP A 527 41.74 -19.62 -5.52
N GLU A 528 42.50 -18.62 -5.05
CA GLU A 528 42.39 -18.13 -3.68
C GLU A 528 42.24 -16.62 -3.67
N TRP A 529 41.30 -16.15 -2.87
CA TRP A 529 40.80 -14.79 -2.85
C TRP A 529 40.75 -14.31 -1.40
N VAL A 530 41.17 -13.07 -1.17
CA VAL A 530 41.04 -12.40 0.12
C VAL A 530 39.91 -11.38 0.04
N GLN A 531 39.03 -11.35 1.04
CA GLN A 531 37.92 -10.39 1.10
C GLN A 531 38.45 -9.01 1.51
N LEU A 532 38.00 -7.97 0.81
CA LEU A 532 38.20 -6.58 1.20
C LEU A 532 37.50 -6.35 2.55
N SER A 533 38.29 -6.02 3.56
CA SER A 533 37.93 -5.93 4.97
C SER A 533 38.92 -5.02 5.71
N THR A 534 38.73 -4.78 7.01
CA THR A 534 39.70 -3.98 7.80
C THR A 534 41.08 -4.60 7.71
N GLY A 535 42.06 -3.74 7.41
CA GLY A 535 43.44 -4.16 7.23
C GLY A 535 43.68 -4.92 5.93
N VAL A 536 42.74 -4.95 4.99
CA VAL A 536 42.96 -5.37 3.60
C VAL A 536 42.86 -4.13 2.73
N THR A 537 43.96 -3.73 2.10
CA THR A 537 44.02 -2.52 1.28
C THR A 537 44.45 -2.87 -0.13
N PHE A 538 43.65 -2.47 -1.11
CA PHE A 538 44.01 -2.56 -2.53
C PHE A 538 44.89 -1.38 -2.94
N ASN A 539 46.00 -1.65 -3.62
CA ASN A 539 46.98 -0.66 -4.08
C ASN A 539 47.21 -0.73 -5.59
#